data_AF-A0A1M3LL22-F1
#
_entry.id   AF-A0A1M3LL22-F1
#
_cell.length_a   1.000
_cell.length_b   1.000
_cell.length_c   1.000
_cell.angle_alpha   90.00
_cell.angle_beta   90.00
_cell.angle_gamma   90.00
#
_symmetry.space_group_name_H-M   'P 1'
#
loop_
_entity.id
_entity.type
_entity.pdbx_description
1 polymer ?
#
loop_
_entity_poly.entity_id
_entity_poly.type
_entity_poly.pdbx_seq_one_letter_code
_entity_poly.pdbx_strand_id
1 'polypeptide(L)'
;MSLLSLFHGHTPPPLVGELIHWDDTLSVDNPVIDGEHRAIVESLNRVYADWMAADHRLDLEEELGKLAAIVETHFANEEDLMARRHCPTLPDHARDHRDMLLEMRTIANNIHAMPQAKLEAQLLRFIRRLVMGHVLSWDMDARDYLRA
;
A
#
# COMPACT_ATOMS: atom_id res chain seq x y z
N MET A 1 0.66 15.74 -13.95
CA MET A 1 0.25 14.43 -14.50
C MET A 1 -0.73 13.83 -13.52
N SER A 2 -1.98 13.63 -13.93
CA SER A 2 -3.05 13.12 -13.06
C SER A 2 -2.89 11.62 -12.84
N LEU A 3 -3.23 11.14 -11.64
CA LEU A 3 -3.28 9.73 -11.21
C LEU A 3 -4.00 8.78 -12.18
N LEU A 4 -4.89 9.32 -13.00
CA LEU A 4 -5.68 8.58 -13.99
C LEU A 4 -4.85 7.84 -15.05
N SER A 5 -3.59 8.23 -15.28
CA SER A 5 -2.77 7.64 -16.34
C SER A 5 -2.03 6.35 -15.96
N LEU A 6 -2.14 5.85 -14.72
CA LEU A 6 -1.38 4.67 -14.25
C LEU A 6 -2.15 3.34 -14.26
N PHE A 7 -3.47 3.34 -14.46
CA PHE A 7 -4.34 2.15 -14.30
C PHE A 7 -4.89 1.53 -15.61
N HIS A 8 -4.33 1.84 -16.78
CA HIS A 8 -4.88 1.31 -18.04
C HIS A 8 -4.35 -0.09 -18.38
N GLY A 9 -5.05 -1.11 -17.85
CA GLY A 9 -4.91 -2.51 -18.25
C GLY A 9 -6.12 -3.34 -17.81
N HIS A 10 -7.10 -3.52 -18.72
CA HIS A 10 -8.25 -4.45 -18.64
C HIS A 10 -9.19 -4.44 -17.41
N THR A 11 -8.97 -3.57 -16.42
CA THR A 11 -9.89 -3.38 -15.29
C THR A 11 -10.97 -2.33 -15.61
N PRO A 12 -12.20 -2.49 -15.09
CA PRO A 12 -13.21 -1.44 -15.18
C PRO A 12 -12.65 -0.15 -14.55
N PRO A 13 -12.97 1.03 -15.11
CA PRO A 13 -12.47 2.28 -14.56
C PRO A 13 -12.93 2.40 -13.09
N PRO A 14 -12.06 2.87 -12.18
CA PRO A 14 -12.45 3.11 -10.79
C PRO A 14 -13.68 4.02 -10.77
N LEU A 15 -14.64 3.71 -9.89
CA LEU A 15 -15.79 4.58 -9.65
C LEU A 15 -15.26 5.97 -9.26
N VAL A 16 -15.96 7.03 -9.65
CA VAL A 16 -15.55 8.42 -9.37
C VAL A 16 -15.26 8.57 -7.87
N GLY A 17 -13.99 8.74 -7.51
CA GLY A 17 -13.52 8.85 -6.12
C GLY A 17 -12.62 7.71 -5.60
N GLU A 18 -12.41 6.63 -6.37
CA GLU A 18 -11.56 5.50 -5.99
C GLU A 18 -10.17 5.60 -6.66
N LEU A 19 -9.10 5.38 -5.90
CA LEU A 19 -7.72 5.38 -6.42
C LEU A 19 -7.35 4.01 -6.99
N ILE A 20 -7.70 2.96 -6.27
CA ILE A 20 -7.33 1.57 -6.54
C ILE A 20 -8.59 0.73 -6.43
N HIS A 21 -8.93 0.02 -7.48
CA HIS A 21 -10.01 -0.95 -7.43
C HIS A 21 -9.48 -2.30 -6.93
N TRP A 22 -10.17 -2.92 -5.97
CA TRP A 22 -9.86 -4.30 -5.62
C TRP A 22 -10.34 -5.25 -6.72
N ASP A 23 -9.48 -6.15 -7.16
CA ASP A 23 -9.84 -7.35 -7.93
C ASP A 23 -8.94 -8.54 -7.56
N ASP A 24 -9.17 -9.69 -8.19
CA ASP A 24 -8.47 -10.94 -7.89
C ASP A 24 -6.97 -10.91 -8.26
N THR A 25 -6.49 -9.90 -9.00
CA THR A 25 -5.05 -9.74 -9.27
C THR A 25 -4.24 -9.35 -8.04
N LEU A 26 -4.91 -8.84 -6.99
CA LEU A 26 -4.33 -8.51 -5.70
C LEU A 26 -4.41 -9.69 -4.70
N SER A 27 -4.95 -10.84 -5.10
CA SER A 27 -5.11 -12.00 -4.21
C SER A 27 -3.92 -12.96 -4.29
N VAL A 28 -3.42 -13.36 -3.12
CA VAL A 28 -2.39 -14.39 -2.97
C VAL A 28 -2.96 -15.76 -2.59
N ASP A 29 -4.28 -15.98 -2.76
CA ASP A 29 -5.01 -17.17 -2.31
C ASP A 29 -4.85 -17.45 -0.80
N ASN A 30 -4.72 -16.41 0.02
CA ASN A 30 -4.73 -16.51 1.48
C ASN A 30 -5.75 -15.52 2.05
N PRO A 31 -6.86 -15.98 2.64
CA PRO A 31 -7.91 -15.09 3.16
C PRO A 31 -7.43 -14.06 4.18
N VAL A 32 -6.36 -14.36 4.93
CA VAL A 32 -5.79 -13.42 5.91
C VAL A 32 -5.05 -12.30 5.19
N ILE A 33 -4.10 -12.66 4.32
CA ILE A 33 -3.30 -11.69 3.56
C ILE A 33 -4.17 -10.88 2.60
N ASP A 34 -5.13 -11.52 1.93
CA ASP A 34 -6.08 -10.82 1.06
C ASP A 34 -6.96 -9.83 1.84
N GLY A 35 -7.33 -10.17 3.08
CA GLY A 35 -8.04 -9.26 3.98
C GLY A 35 -7.21 -8.02 4.33
N GLU A 36 -5.90 -8.20 4.52
CA GLU A 36 -4.96 -7.12 4.76
C GLU A 36 -4.73 -6.25 3.52
N HIS A 37 -4.56 -6.85 2.34
CA HIS A 37 -4.47 -6.11 1.08
C HIS A 37 -5.73 -5.26 0.85
N ARG A 38 -6.93 -5.80 1.11
CA ARG A 38 -8.18 -5.04 1.05
C ARG A 38 -8.18 -3.86 2.01
N ALA A 39 -7.75 -4.05 3.26
CA ALA A 39 -7.66 -2.98 4.24
C ALA A 39 -6.67 -1.87 3.81
N ILE A 40 -5.54 -2.24 3.20
CA ILE A 40 -4.59 -1.30 2.60
C ILE A 40 -5.27 -0.49 1.48
N VAL A 41 -5.91 -1.17 0.52
CA VAL A 41 -6.63 -0.53 -0.60
C VAL A 41 -7.72 0.43 -0.10
N GLU A 42 -8.55 -0.01 0.85
CA GLU A 42 -9.60 0.83 1.45
C GLU A 42 -9.02 2.07 2.13
N SER A 43 -7.92 1.92 2.86
CA SER A 43 -7.26 3.05 3.52
C SER A 43 -6.67 4.04 2.51
N LEU A 44 -6.07 3.55 1.43
CA LEU A 44 -5.54 4.39 0.36
C LEU A 44 -6.64 5.14 -0.41
N ASN A 45 -7.76 4.47 -0.68
CA ASN A 45 -8.92 5.08 -1.31
C ASN A 45 -9.53 6.17 -0.42
N ARG A 46 -9.60 5.95 0.90
CA ARG A 46 -10.08 6.96 1.87
C ARG A 46 -9.19 8.21 1.87
N VAL A 47 -7.87 8.03 1.92
CA VAL A 47 -6.90 9.15 1.86
C VAL A 47 -7.01 9.90 0.54
N TYR A 48 -7.14 9.18 -0.58
CA TYR A 48 -7.29 9.80 -1.89
C TYR A 48 -8.58 10.59 -2.04
N ALA A 49 -9.71 10.05 -1.58
CA ALA A 49 -10.99 10.72 -1.66
C ALA A 49 -11.00 12.07 -0.91
N ASP A 50 -10.40 12.12 0.27
CA ASP A 50 -10.28 13.37 1.05
C ASP A 50 -9.33 14.38 0.41
N TRP A 51 -8.24 13.91 -0.18
CA TRP A 51 -7.33 14.76 -0.96
C TRP A 51 -8.00 15.31 -2.24
N MET A 52 -8.97 14.60 -2.82
CA MET A 52 -9.76 15.12 -3.95
C MET A 52 -10.90 16.05 -3.51
N ALA A 53 -11.26 16.06 -2.22
CA ALA A 53 -12.31 16.92 -1.69
C ALA A 53 -11.82 18.36 -1.50
N ALA A 54 -12.71 19.34 -1.68
CA ALA A 54 -12.35 20.75 -1.58
C ALA A 54 -12.13 21.25 -0.13
N ASP A 55 -12.62 20.50 0.86
CA ASP A 55 -12.62 20.87 2.27
C ASP A 55 -11.62 20.08 3.15
N HIS A 56 -10.89 19.10 2.57
CA HIS A 56 -9.84 18.29 3.21
C HIS A 56 -10.09 18.03 4.71
N ARG A 57 -11.04 17.14 5.00
CA ARG A 57 -11.60 16.98 6.34
C ARG A 57 -10.83 15.98 7.20
N LEU A 58 -9.99 15.14 6.60
CA LEU A 58 -9.23 14.15 7.34
C LEU A 58 -7.95 14.75 7.91
N ASP A 59 -7.60 14.30 9.12
CA ASP A 59 -6.26 14.49 9.64
C ASP A 59 -5.32 13.52 8.93
N LEU A 60 -4.57 14.03 7.95
CA LEU A 60 -3.68 13.21 7.14
C LEU A 60 -2.59 12.51 7.99
N GLU A 61 -2.16 13.09 9.11
CA GLU A 61 -1.21 12.44 10.01
C GLU A 61 -1.84 11.20 10.66
N GLU A 62 -3.07 11.34 11.17
CA GLU A 62 -3.82 10.23 11.77
C GLU A 62 -4.06 9.12 10.75
N GLU A 63 -4.44 9.48 9.52
CA GLU A 63 -4.72 8.52 8.45
C GLU A 63 -3.49 7.75 7.98
N LEU A 64 -2.34 8.41 7.89
CA LEU A 64 -1.06 7.75 7.62
C LEU A 64 -0.64 6.84 8.78
N GLY A 65 -0.91 7.23 10.02
CA GLY A 65 -0.69 6.38 11.19
C GLY A 65 -1.52 5.09 11.15
N LYS A 66 -2.80 5.17 10.75
CA LYS A 66 -3.66 4.00 10.54
C LYS A 66 -3.13 3.09 9.43
N LEU A 67 -2.75 3.67 8.29
CA LEU A 67 -2.14 2.91 7.19
C LEU A 67 -0.85 2.21 7.63
N ALA A 68 -0.01 2.89 8.40
CA ALA A 68 1.24 2.32 8.93
C ALA A 68 1.00 1.07 9.76
N ALA A 69 0.02 1.10 10.66
CA ALA A 69 -0.31 -0.04 11.51
C ALA A 69 -0.81 -1.26 10.71
N ILE A 70 -1.61 -1.02 9.65
CA ILE A 70 -2.08 -2.07 8.74
C ILE A 70 -0.89 -2.69 8.00
N VAL A 71 -0.04 -1.86 7.39
CA VAL A 71 1.12 -2.29 6.60
C VAL A 71 2.15 -3.02 7.46
N GLU A 72 2.42 -2.55 8.68
CA GLU A 72 3.33 -3.23 9.61
C GLU A 72 2.83 -4.62 10.02
N THR A 73 1.52 -4.75 10.29
CA THR A 73 0.90 -6.04 10.61
C THR A 73 0.97 -6.99 9.41
N HIS A 74 0.64 -6.48 8.23
CA HIS A 74 0.69 -7.23 6.99
C HIS A 74 2.09 -7.79 6.70
N PHE A 75 3.12 -6.94 6.72
CA PHE A 75 4.51 -7.34 6.53
C PHE A 75 4.97 -8.40 7.53
N ALA A 76 4.58 -8.27 8.80
CA ALA A 76 4.92 -9.25 9.83
C ALA A 76 4.27 -10.62 9.57
N ASN A 77 3.03 -10.65 9.10
CA ASN A 77 2.31 -11.88 8.79
C ASN A 77 2.89 -12.59 7.55
N GLU A 78 3.25 -11.83 6.51
CA GLU A 78 3.93 -12.39 5.35
C GLU A 78 5.31 -12.97 5.70
N GLU A 79 6.12 -12.22 6.44
CA GLU A 79 7.44 -12.67 6.87
C GLU A 79 7.35 -13.96 7.70
N ASP A 80 6.37 -14.10 8.59
CA ASP A 80 6.13 -15.33 9.36
C ASP A 80 5.74 -16.51 8.45
N LEU A 81 4.82 -16.30 7.50
CA LEU A 81 4.42 -17.34 6.53
C LEU A 81 5.60 -17.77 5.64
N MET A 82 6.33 -16.82 5.09
CA MET A 82 7.51 -17.03 4.25
C MET A 82 8.61 -17.77 5.03
N ALA A 83 8.84 -17.41 6.30
CA ALA A 83 9.84 -18.05 7.15
C ALA A 83 9.48 -19.51 7.44
N ARG A 84 8.23 -19.79 7.83
CA ARG A 84 7.73 -21.15 8.09
C ARG A 84 7.85 -22.08 6.89
N ARG A 85 7.80 -21.50 5.68
CA ARG A 85 7.86 -22.25 4.41
C ARG A 85 9.21 -22.15 3.71
N HIS A 86 10.22 -21.62 4.39
CA HIS A 86 11.59 -21.53 3.89
C HIS A 86 11.68 -20.80 2.54
N CYS A 87 10.93 -19.70 2.39
CA CYS A 87 10.96 -18.90 1.18
C CYS A 87 12.38 -18.36 0.92
N PRO A 88 12.99 -18.64 -0.24
CA PRO A 88 14.38 -18.26 -0.50
C PRO A 88 14.56 -16.74 -0.66
N THR A 89 13.51 -16.00 -1.01
CA THR A 89 13.54 -14.55 -1.22
C THR A 89 13.22 -13.73 0.02
N LEU A 90 12.88 -14.37 1.16
CA LEU A 90 12.54 -13.70 2.41
C LEU A 90 13.54 -12.60 2.84
N PRO A 91 14.88 -12.81 2.78
CA PRO A 91 15.81 -11.77 3.22
C PRO A 91 15.71 -10.46 2.43
N ASP A 92 15.48 -10.56 1.12
CA ASP A 92 15.33 -9.40 0.24
C ASP A 92 13.95 -8.75 0.38
N HIS A 93 12.90 -9.57 0.50
CA HIS A 93 11.52 -9.14 0.71
C HIS A 93 11.39 -8.37 2.04
N ALA A 94 11.88 -8.94 3.16
CA ALA A 94 11.89 -8.27 4.47
C ALA A 94 12.77 -7.00 4.51
N ARG A 95 13.76 -6.87 3.61
CA ARG A 95 14.51 -5.61 3.47
C ARG A 95 13.64 -4.52 2.84
N ASP A 96 12.88 -4.85 1.79
CA ASP A 96 11.97 -3.90 1.16
C ASP A 96 10.90 -3.40 2.16
N HIS A 97 10.36 -4.31 2.98
CA HIS A 97 9.46 -3.96 4.09
C HIS A 97 10.05 -2.91 5.04
N ARG A 98 11.27 -3.16 5.55
CA ARG A 98 11.94 -2.24 6.48
C ARG A 98 12.16 -0.86 5.84
N ASP A 99 12.56 -0.84 4.57
CA ASP A 99 12.79 0.40 3.84
C ASP A 99 11.48 1.18 3.61
N MET A 100 10.38 0.49 3.32
CA MET A 100 9.06 1.09 3.16
C MET A 100 8.50 1.64 4.48
N LEU A 101 8.63 0.89 5.57
CA LEU A 101 8.22 1.37 6.90
C LEU A 101 9.04 2.59 7.34
N LEU A 102 10.34 2.63 7.01
CA LEU A 102 11.18 3.81 7.25
C LEU A 102 10.74 5.01 6.40
N GLU A 103 10.44 4.80 5.12
CA GLU A 103 9.94 5.84 4.22
C GLU A 103 8.61 6.42 4.76
N MET A 104 7.68 5.56 5.15
CA MET A 104 6.38 5.98 5.69
C MET A 104 6.52 6.79 7.00
N ARG A 105 7.34 6.32 7.95
CA ARG A 105 7.65 7.06 9.18
C ARG A 105 8.29 8.41 8.89
N THR A 106 9.17 8.47 7.89
CA THR A 106 9.82 9.72 7.48
C THR A 106 8.79 10.72 6.93
N ILE A 107 7.84 10.26 6.12
CA ILE A 107 6.77 11.11 5.60
C ILE A 107 5.90 11.64 6.75
N ALA A 108 5.43 10.76 7.64
CA ALA A 108 4.57 11.13 8.77
C ALA A 108 5.25 12.16 9.69
N ASN A 109 6.50 11.93 10.08
CA ASN A 109 7.24 12.83 10.99
C ASN A 109 7.53 14.23 10.41
N ASN A 110 7.47 14.39 9.09
CA ASN A 110 7.79 15.64 8.41
C ASN A 110 6.57 16.31 7.79
N ILE A 111 5.36 15.78 8.03
CA ILE A 111 4.15 16.18 7.31
C ILE A 111 3.85 17.68 7.43
N HIS A 112 3.98 18.23 8.65
CA HIS A 112 3.75 19.65 8.94
C HIS A 112 4.90 20.58 8.52
N ALA A 113 6.08 20.01 8.30
CA ALA A 113 7.28 20.75 7.91
C ALA A 113 7.49 20.79 6.38
N MET A 114 6.78 19.95 5.63
CA MET A 114 6.94 19.83 4.18
C MET A 114 6.02 20.80 3.42
N PRO A 115 6.52 21.47 2.36
CA PRO A 115 5.65 22.14 1.42
C PRO A 115 4.64 21.15 0.83
N GLN A 116 3.39 21.56 0.69
CA GLN A 116 2.29 20.70 0.23
C GLN A 116 2.67 19.90 -1.03
N ALA A 117 3.10 20.57 -2.10
CA ALA A 117 3.48 19.89 -3.36
C ALA A 117 4.58 18.82 -3.19
N LYS A 118 5.49 18.99 -2.21
CA LYS A 118 6.51 17.99 -1.90
C LYS A 118 5.90 16.79 -1.17
N LEU A 119 5.06 17.03 -0.16
CA LEU A 119 4.35 15.98 0.56
C LEU A 119 3.52 15.13 -0.40
N GLU A 120 2.74 15.78 -1.25
CA GLU A 120 1.92 15.15 -2.29
C GLU A 120 2.77 14.24 -3.19
N ALA A 121 3.88 14.74 -3.71
CA ALA A 121 4.78 13.94 -4.54
C ALA A 121 5.42 12.76 -3.78
N GLN A 122 5.67 12.88 -2.48
CA GLN A 122 6.19 11.76 -1.67
C GLN A 122 5.12 10.70 -1.44
N LEU A 123 3.91 11.10 -1.07
CA LEU A 123 2.78 10.18 -0.88
C LEU A 123 2.49 9.40 -2.15
N LEU A 124 2.42 10.06 -3.31
CA LEU A 124 2.16 9.38 -4.59
C LEU A 124 3.23 8.34 -4.93
N ARG A 125 4.51 8.66 -4.68
CA ARG A 125 5.59 7.69 -4.91
C ARG A 125 5.48 6.51 -3.95
N PHE A 126 5.18 6.77 -2.67
CA PHE A 126 5.03 5.74 -1.66
C PHE A 126 3.87 4.80 -2.00
N ILE A 127 2.69 5.35 -2.33
CA ILE A 127 1.51 4.56 -2.73
C ILE A 127 1.82 3.68 -3.93
N ARG A 128 2.48 4.25 -4.96
CA ARG A 128 2.89 3.47 -6.13
C ARG A 128 3.85 2.33 -5.76
N ARG A 129 4.81 2.58 -4.86
CA ARG A 129 5.74 1.54 -4.37
C ARG A 129 4.97 0.45 -3.61
N LEU A 130 4.11 0.82 -2.67
CA LEU A 130 3.33 -0.13 -1.87
C LEU A 130 2.42 -1.00 -2.73
N VAL A 131 1.72 -0.42 -3.69
CA VAL A 131 0.69 -1.17 -4.43
C VAL A 131 1.30 -1.87 -5.63
N MET A 132 1.98 -1.14 -6.51
CA MET A 132 2.51 -1.71 -7.76
C MET A 132 3.84 -2.42 -7.54
N GLY A 133 4.69 -1.85 -6.68
CA GLY A 133 6.02 -2.38 -6.43
C GLY A 133 6.00 -3.58 -5.50
N HIS A 134 5.09 -3.61 -4.53
CA HIS A 134 5.05 -4.61 -3.47
C HIS A 134 3.84 -5.56 -3.65
N VAL A 135 2.61 -5.11 -3.38
CA VAL A 135 1.41 -5.98 -3.44
C VAL A 135 1.24 -6.70 -4.77
N LEU A 136 1.34 -5.98 -5.90
CA LEU A 136 1.18 -6.56 -7.24
C LEU A 136 2.44 -7.23 -7.79
N SER A 137 3.56 -7.24 -7.05
CA SER A 137 4.83 -7.79 -7.53
C SER A 137 5.50 -8.71 -6.52
N TRP A 138 6.07 -8.18 -5.42
CA TRP A 138 6.78 -9.00 -4.43
C TRP A 138 5.89 -10.09 -3.83
N ASP A 139 4.64 -9.78 -3.50
CA ASP A 139 3.74 -10.72 -2.83
C ASP A 139 3.25 -11.77 -3.83
N MET A 140 3.03 -11.35 -5.07
CA MET A 140 2.68 -12.25 -6.18
C MET A 140 3.82 -13.20 -6.54
N ASP A 141 5.07 -12.72 -6.54
CA ASP A 141 6.27 -13.55 -6.71
C ASP A 141 6.44 -14.52 -5.53
N ALA A 142 6.00 -14.13 -4.34
CA ALA A 142 6.01 -14.95 -3.13
C ALA A 142 4.73 -15.79 -2.94
N ARG A 143 3.74 -15.72 -3.84
CA ARG A 143 2.38 -16.25 -3.64
C ARG A 143 2.33 -17.72 -3.23
N ASP A 144 3.18 -18.58 -3.80
CA ASP A 144 3.23 -20.00 -3.43
C ASP A 144 3.64 -20.22 -1.96
N TYR A 145 4.33 -19.26 -1.35
CA TYR A 145 4.71 -19.25 0.06
C TYR A 145 3.68 -18.51 0.94
N LEU A 146 2.78 -17.72 0.36
CA LEU A 146 1.77 -16.98 1.11
C LEU A 146 0.41 -17.69 1.13
N ARG A 147 0.02 -18.39 0.06
CA ARG A 147 -1.30 -19.07 -0.09
C ARG A 147 -1.63 -20.04 1.04
N ALA A 148 -2.90 -20.24 1.40
CA ALA A 148 -3.28 -21.18 2.46
C ALA A 148 -3.07 -22.66 2.10
#